data_AF-W7B754-F1
#
_entry.id   AF-W7B754-F1
#
_cell.length_a   1.000
_cell.length_b   1.000
_cell.length_c   1.000
_cell.angle_alpha   90.00
_cell.angle_beta   90.00
_cell.angle_gamma   90.00
#
_symmetry.space_group_name_H-M   'P 1'
#
loop_
_entity.id
_entity.type
_entity.pdbx_description
1 polymer ?
#
loop_
_entity_poly.entity_id
_entity_poly.type
_entity_poly.pdbx_seq_one_letter_code
_entity_poly.pdbx_strand_id
1 'polypeptide(L)'
;MKFLPTEAVQDLTVKDIAERLLPIEETFVVFQTVKDEKAEKQMLKFFENYQSEFTSQDIFYFLANPVYTQFLKKQEDKEPFLEKDDFQFIDEIEISIPTYVEKDPFLVLPENYSYLMFRRTAILRKVAELEENLPFEVLVYQLLQSTDSIVKERILEIEKEPKVNSSAELQLNQTMALFVNWVSRQREYCQIPLLNQEFEINLLNYLINTRIGPAFQTEVEQGNYSAAREILAGLLQEIQKLRKTVVSGLVSLGYYFVQIPVEQYDKLHKDPEFMKLYLEFGTFLFSQMHFNSRSYYLRFYRQATNALYKAVRANSEKPLRKCNELYFSHQ
;
A
#
# COMPACT_ATOMS: atom_id res chain seq x y z
N MET A 1 18.24 12.90 15.37
CA MET A 1 16.90 12.32 15.22
C MET A 1 16.56 11.54 16.48
N LYS A 2 15.31 11.56 16.95
CA LYS A 2 14.84 10.79 18.11
C LYS A 2 13.68 9.87 17.72
N PHE A 3 13.78 8.58 18.08
CA PHE A 3 12.65 7.67 18.06
C PHE A 3 11.86 7.82 19.36
N LEU A 4 10.57 8.11 19.23
CA LEU A 4 9.65 8.27 20.34
C LEU A 4 8.67 7.09 20.34
N PRO A 5 8.74 6.19 21.33
CA PRO A 5 7.79 5.10 21.46
C PRO A 5 6.35 5.60 21.58
N THR A 6 5.49 5.07 20.71
CA THR A 6 4.05 5.35 20.65
C THR A 6 3.27 4.05 20.51
N GLU A 7 3.62 3.05 21.33
CA GLU A 7 2.84 1.82 21.46
C GLU A 7 1.40 2.17 21.89
N ALA A 8 0.41 1.40 21.40
CA ALA A 8 -1.03 1.69 21.60
C ALA A 8 -1.50 3.05 21.05
N VAL A 9 -1.15 3.34 19.78
CA VAL A 9 -1.56 4.55 19.01
C VAL A 9 -3.02 4.95 19.22
N GLN A 10 -3.93 3.98 19.36
CA GLN A 10 -5.37 4.20 19.46
C GLN A 10 -5.79 4.96 20.73
N ASP A 11 -4.97 4.94 21.78
CA ASP A 11 -5.26 5.56 23.07
C ASP A 11 -4.54 6.91 23.27
N LEU A 12 -3.69 7.31 22.32
CA LEU A 12 -2.91 8.54 22.42
C LEU A 12 -3.67 9.74 21.88
N THR A 13 -3.60 10.84 22.60
CA THR A 13 -4.15 12.15 22.21
C THR A 13 -3.07 13.14 21.82
N VAL A 14 -3.46 14.29 21.26
CA VAL A 14 -2.57 15.43 20.99
C VAL A 14 -1.82 15.85 22.26
N LYS A 15 -2.51 15.88 23.40
CA LYS A 15 -1.91 16.23 24.69
C LYS A 15 -0.80 15.26 25.10
N ASP A 16 -1.03 13.96 24.99
CA ASP A 16 -0.04 12.94 25.35
C ASP A 16 1.24 13.07 24.51
N ILE A 17 1.07 13.39 23.21
CA ILE A 17 2.20 13.63 22.30
C ILE A 17 2.93 14.91 22.68
N ALA A 18 2.21 15.98 23.02
CA ALA A 18 2.80 17.24 23.47
C ALA A 18 3.69 17.03 24.70
N GLU A 19 3.19 16.35 25.73
CA GLU A 19 3.92 16.06 26.96
C GLU A 19 5.19 15.24 26.72
N ARG A 20 5.12 14.26 25.80
CA ARG A 20 6.28 13.44 25.40
C ARG A 20 7.33 14.20 24.57
N LEU A 21 6.94 15.26 23.87
CA LEU A 21 7.84 16.09 23.04
C LEU A 21 8.57 17.18 23.83
N LEU A 22 8.03 17.61 24.97
CA LEU A 22 8.66 18.62 25.84
C LEU A 22 10.12 18.31 26.21
N PRO A 23 10.47 17.10 26.68
CA PRO A 23 11.85 16.78 27.06
C PRO A 23 12.79 16.46 25.89
N ILE A 24 12.28 16.41 24.65
CA ILE A 24 13.06 16.07 23.45
C ILE A 24 13.71 17.34 22.91
N GLU A 25 15.04 17.32 22.72
CA GLU A 25 15.81 18.44 22.15
C GLU A 25 16.13 18.23 20.66
N GLU A 26 16.01 17.00 20.17
CA GLU A 26 16.36 16.64 18.81
C GLU A 26 15.47 17.35 17.76
N THR A 27 16.11 17.83 16.68
CA THR A 27 15.44 18.54 15.58
C THR A 27 14.34 17.72 14.90
N PHE A 28 14.51 16.40 14.85
CA PHE A 28 13.63 15.47 14.15
C PHE A 28 13.18 14.35 15.06
N VAL A 29 11.90 13.98 14.95
CA VAL A 29 11.24 12.95 15.74
C VAL A 29 10.59 11.92 14.81
N VAL A 30 10.70 10.65 15.15
CA VAL A 30 10.02 9.52 14.52
C VAL A 30 9.09 8.89 15.55
N PHE A 31 7.81 8.73 15.22
CA PHE A 31 6.85 8.07 16.11
C PHE A 31 6.91 6.55 15.90
N GLN A 32 7.41 5.84 16.90
CA GLN A 32 7.68 4.41 16.82
C GLN A 32 6.46 3.63 17.28
N THR A 33 5.58 3.33 16.31
CA THR A 33 4.38 2.49 16.47
C THR A 33 4.69 1.00 16.39
N VAL A 34 5.77 0.63 15.71
CA VAL A 34 6.33 -0.71 15.59
C VAL A 34 7.85 -0.58 15.65
N LYS A 35 8.51 -1.45 16.41
CA LYS A 35 9.98 -1.50 16.45
C LYS A 35 10.52 -2.25 15.24
N ASP A 36 11.42 -1.62 14.49
CA ASP A 36 12.16 -2.22 13.37
C ASP A 36 13.62 -1.76 13.45
N GLU A 37 14.42 -2.51 14.22
CA GLU A 37 15.81 -2.14 14.51
C GLU A 37 16.65 -1.98 13.24
N LYS A 38 16.33 -2.72 12.18
CA LYS A 38 17.04 -2.68 10.91
C LYS A 38 16.73 -1.37 10.18
N ALA A 39 15.45 -1.01 10.09
CA ALA A 39 15.05 0.28 9.51
C ALA A 39 15.59 1.46 10.33
N GLU A 40 15.53 1.39 11.66
CA GLU A 40 16.00 2.45 12.56
C GLU A 40 17.49 2.76 12.37
N LYS A 41 18.34 1.71 12.31
CA LYS A 41 19.78 1.86 12.06
C LYS A 41 20.06 2.51 10.70
N GLN A 42 19.32 2.10 9.66
CA GLN A 42 19.47 2.67 8.33
C GLN A 42 19.01 4.14 8.31
N MET A 43 17.86 4.46 8.90
CA MET A 43 17.39 5.86 9.01
C MET A 43 18.40 6.76 9.73
N LEU A 44 18.97 6.30 10.85
CA LEU A 44 20.01 7.02 11.58
C LEU A 44 21.25 7.25 10.72
N LYS A 45 21.77 6.17 10.11
CA LYS A 45 22.97 6.25 9.27
C LYS A 45 22.77 7.19 8.08
N PHE A 46 21.58 7.17 7.46
CA PHE A 46 21.27 8.07 6.35
C PHE A 46 21.18 9.52 6.84
N PHE A 47 20.50 9.78 7.96
CA PHE A 47 20.40 11.10 8.56
C PHE A 47 21.77 11.70 8.93
N GLU A 48 22.67 10.89 9.47
CA GLU A 48 24.02 11.33 9.89
C GLU A 48 24.92 11.67 8.71
N ASN A 49 24.87 10.88 7.63
CA ASN A 49 25.77 11.02 6.48
C ASN A 49 25.26 12.00 5.41
N TYR A 50 23.94 12.23 5.33
CA TYR A 50 23.30 13.01 4.26
C TYR A 50 22.46 14.17 4.82
N GLN A 51 23.01 14.93 5.78
CA GLN A 51 22.30 16.02 6.46
C GLN A 51 21.72 17.10 5.52
N SER A 52 22.34 17.31 4.35
CA SER A 52 21.86 18.29 3.36
C SER A 52 20.47 17.98 2.83
N GLU A 53 20.09 16.71 2.76
CA GLU A 53 18.77 16.26 2.29
C GLU A 53 17.64 16.74 3.22
N PHE A 54 17.94 16.96 4.50
CA PHE A 54 16.96 17.28 5.54
C PHE A 54 16.74 18.78 5.77
N THR A 55 17.25 19.62 4.89
CA THR A 55 17.23 21.08 5.06
C THR A 55 15.94 21.74 4.57
N SER A 56 15.29 21.16 3.56
CA SER A 56 14.27 21.86 2.77
C SER A 56 12.82 21.54 3.16
N GLN A 57 12.57 20.45 3.90
CA GLN A 57 11.23 19.95 4.20
C GLN A 57 11.06 19.59 5.67
N ASP A 58 9.79 19.46 6.10
CA ASP A 58 9.42 19.13 7.48
C ASP A 58 9.12 17.64 7.67
N ILE A 59 8.84 16.90 6.59
CA ILE A 59 8.40 15.50 6.65
C ILE A 59 9.18 14.66 5.64
N PHE A 60 9.76 13.58 6.15
CA PHE A 60 10.52 12.60 5.39
C PHE A 60 9.92 11.21 5.62
N TYR A 61 9.74 10.45 4.56
CA TYR A 61 9.21 9.10 4.59
C TYR A 61 10.21 8.09 4.05
N PHE A 62 10.64 7.16 4.90
CA PHE A 62 11.64 6.17 4.54
C PHE A 62 10.98 4.94 3.91
N LEU A 63 11.46 4.57 2.73
CA LEU A 63 10.89 3.52 1.90
C LEU A 63 11.90 2.47 1.53
N ALA A 64 11.37 1.27 1.23
CA ALA A 64 12.15 0.19 0.66
C ALA A 64 12.85 0.67 -0.62
N ASN A 65 14.16 0.42 -0.70
CA ASN A 65 14.92 0.65 -1.90
C ASN A 65 14.40 -0.32 -3.00
N PRO A 66 13.92 0.20 -4.14
CA PRO A 66 13.34 -0.65 -5.18
C PRO A 66 14.39 -1.52 -5.88
N VAL A 67 15.67 -1.11 -5.90
CA VAL A 67 16.77 -1.91 -6.45
C VAL A 67 17.03 -3.11 -5.56
N TYR A 68 17.09 -2.90 -4.24
CA TYR A 68 17.18 -3.98 -3.25
C TYR A 68 15.99 -4.95 -3.36
N THR A 69 14.77 -4.42 -3.53
CA THR A 69 13.57 -5.25 -3.70
C THR A 69 13.64 -6.10 -4.97
N GLN A 70 14.18 -5.57 -6.07
CA GLN A 70 14.39 -6.34 -7.30
C GLN A 70 15.50 -7.37 -7.17
N PHE A 71 16.55 -7.05 -6.41
CA PHE A 71 17.63 -7.96 -6.09
C PHE A 71 17.12 -9.18 -5.32
N LEU A 72 16.35 -8.98 -4.24
CA LEU A 72 15.75 -10.07 -3.47
C LEU A 72 14.88 -11.00 -4.32
N LYS A 73 14.08 -10.44 -5.25
CA LYS A 73 13.22 -11.25 -6.15
C LYS A 73 14.00 -12.18 -7.09
N LYS A 74 15.27 -11.91 -7.34
CA LYS A 74 16.13 -12.73 -8.21
C LYS A 74 16.91 -13.79 -7.43
N GLN A 75 16.91 -13.74 -6.11
CA GLN A 75 17.57 -14.73 -5.27
C GLN A 75 16.63 -15.90 -5.01
N GLU A 76 17.09 -17.12 -5.30
CA GLU A 76 16.31 -18.35 -5.06
C GLU A 76 16.12 -18.62 -3.55
N ASP A 77 17.14 -18.32 -2.73
CA ASP A 77 17.12 -18.61 -1.29
C ASP A 77 16.89 -17.39 -0.37
N LYS A 78 16.57 -16.22 -0.95
CA LYS A 78 16.33 -14.94 -0.23
C LYS A 78 17.27 -14.68 0.96
N GLU A 79 18.51 -15.14 0.93
CA GLU A 79 19.40 -14.92 2.08
C GLU A 79 19.58 -13.42 2.27
N PRO A 80 19.11 -12.84 3.39
CA PRO A 80 19.18 -11.40 3.58
C PRO A 80 20.64 -11.02 3.73
N PHE A 81 21.21 -10.50 2.66
CA PHE A 81 22.61 -10.14 2.60
C PHE A 81 22.85 -8.87 3.44
N LEU A 82 23.22 -9.04 4.70
CA LEU A 82 23.69 -7.94 5.55
C LEU A 82 24.77 -8.41 6.53
N GLU A 83 25.96 -8.69 6.00
CA GLU A 83 27.17 -8.74 6.84
C GLU A 83 27.87 -7.39 6.97
N LYS A 84 27.43 -6.35 6.25
CA LYS A 84 28.03 -5.00 6.32
C LYS A 84 26.98 -3.97 6.66
N ASP A 85 27.25 -3.18 7.70
CA ASP A 85 26.41 -2.07 8.18
C ASP A 85 26.26 -0.92 7.15
N ASP A 86 26.60 -1.12 5.87
CA ASP A 86 26.64 -0.12 4.79
C ASP A 86 25.44 -0.24 3.84
N PHE A 87 25.02 0.89 3.27
CA PHE A 87 24.06 0.91 2.16
C PHE A 87 24.71 0.39 0.89
N GLN A 88 24.06 -0.54 0.21
CA GLN A 88 24.58 -1.18 -1.00
C GLN A 88 24.01 -0.55 -2.27
N PHE A 89 22.75 -0.12 -2.24
CA PHE A 89 22.02 0.28 -3.44
C PHE A 89 21.71 1.79 -3.51
N ILE A 90 22.35 2.60 -2.66
CA ILE A 90 22.03 4.02 -2.49
C ILE A 90 22.37 4.87 -3.73
N ASP A 91 23.45 4.55 -4.43
CA ASP A 91 23.93 5.31 -5.60
C ASP A 91 23.23 4.91 -6.92
N GLU A 92 22.40 3.86 -6.90
CA GLU A 92 21.79 3.28 -8.10
C GLU A 92 20.42 3.90 -8.46
N ILE A 93 19.91 4.81 -7.64
CA ILE A 93 18.59 5.43 -7.84
C ILE A 93 18.53 6.85 -7.26
N GLU A 94 17.63 7.67 -7.79
CA GLU A 94 17.16 8.88 -7.09
C GLU A 94 16.45 8.48 -5.79
N ILE A 95 17.08 8.81 -4.66
CA ILE A 95 16.61 8.41 -3.33
C ILE A 95 15.59 9.38 -2.75
N SER A 96 15.72 10.69 -2.99
CA SER A 96 14.89 11.75 -2.41
C SER A 96 13.86 12.25 -3.43
N ILE A 97 12.59 11.88 -3.27
CA ILE A 97 11.52 12.23 -4.24
C ILE A 97 10.34 12.90 -3.52
N PRO A 98 9.95 14.14 -3.88
CA PRO A 98 8.81 14.80 -3.27
C PRO A 98 7.50 14.11 -3.65
N THR A 99 6.57 14.08 -2.70
CA THR A 99 5.22 13.56 -2.89
C THR A 99 4.20 14.30 -2.03
N TYR A 100 2.95 13.89 -2.12
CA TYR A 100 1.80 14.41 -1.38
C TYR A 100 0.99 13.25 -0.84
N VAL A 101 0.23 13.52 0.21
CA VAL A 101 -0.62 12.53 0.89
C VAL A 101 -1.67 11.90 -0.04
N GLU A 102 -2.19 12.62 -1.04
CA GLU A 102 -3.12 12.05 -2.03
C GLU A 102 -2.47 10.99 -2.93
N LYS A 103 -1.18 11.13 -3.19
CA LYS A 103 -0.41 10.19 -4.02
C LYS A 103 0.09 9.00 -3.22
N ASP A 104 0.39 9.21 -1.95
CA ASP A 104 0.85 8.18 -1.02
C ASP A 104 -0.05 8.14 0.25
N PRO A 105 -1.34 7.81 0.13
CA PRO A 105 -2.31 7.93 1.23
C PRO A 105 -2.13 6.86 2.29
N PHE A 106 -1.36 5.82 2.03
CA PHE A 106 -1.02 4.81 3.04
C PHE A 106 -0.20 5.39 4.20
N LEU A 107 0.42 6.57 4.02
CA LEU A 107 1.14 7.28 5.08
C LEU A 107 0.27 7.65 6.28
N VAL A 108 -1.05 7.76 6.08
CA VAL A 108 -1.99 8.06 7.16
C VAL A 108 -2.21 6.87 8.09
N LEU A 109 -1.77 5.68 7.70
CA LEU A 109 -1.99 4.45 8.46
C LEU A 109 -0.92 4.28 9.56
N PRO A 110 -1.32 3.95 10.81
CA PRO A 110 -0.40 3.84 11.94
C PRO A 110 0.81 2.94 11.74
N GLU A 111 0.66 1.87 10.96
CA GLU A 111 1.77 0.95 10.64
C GLU A 111 2.93 1.62 9.89
N ASN A 112 2.72 2.80 9.30
CA ASN A 112 3.72 3.53 8.53
C ASN A 112 4.41 4.65 9.33
N TYR A 113 3.91 5.00 10.52
CA TYR A 113 4.43 6.14 11.29
C TYR A 113 5.88 5.92 11.77
N SER A 114 6.27 4.67 11.97
CA SER A 114 7.63 4.29 12.36
C SER A 114 8.68 4.58 11.28
N TYR A 115 8.23 4.88 10.06
CA TYR A 115 9.09 5.26 8.93
C TYR A 115 8.89 6.72 8.52
N LEU A 116 8.12 7.49 9.29
CA LEU A 116 7.92 8.92 9.09
C LEU A 116 8.75 9.71 10.10
N MET A 117 9.60 10.59 9.58
CA MET A 117 10.37 11.53 10.36
C MET A 117 9.81 12.94 10.18
N PHE A 118 9.50 13.58 11.30
CA PHE A 118 8.92 14.91 11.34
C PHE A 118 9.88 15.90 12.00
N ARG A 119 9.96 17.11 11.46
CA ARG A 119 10.65 18.21 12.12
C ARG A 119 9.89 18.57 13.39
N ARG A 120 10.57 18.54 14.53
CA ARG A 120 9.99 18.78 15.86
C ARG A 120 9.20 20.09 15.92
N THR A 121 9.73 21.16 15.31
CA THR A 121 9.07 22.47 15.28
C THR A 121 7.72 22.44 14.55
N ALA A 122 7.59 21.64 13.48
CA ALA A 122 6.34 21.48 12.76
C ALA A 122 5.31 20.72 13.62
N ILE A 123 5.74 19.70 14.37
CA ILE A 123 4.88 18.96 15.30
C ILE A 123 4.36 19.90 16.40
N LEU A 124 5.25 20.64 17.06
CA LEU A 124 4.88 21.54 18.15
C LEU A 124 3.93 22.66 17.68
N ARG A 125 4.18 23.23 16.49
CA ARG A 125 3.26 24.19 15.87
C ARG A 125 1.87 23.58 15.69
N LYS A 126 1.80 22.35 15.15
CA LYS A 126 0.52 21.69 14.91
C LYS A 126 -0.21 21.33 16.21
N VAL A 127 0.51 20.85 17.22
CA VAL A 127 -0.03 20.58 18.57
C VAL A 127 -0.68 21.84 19.16
N ALA A 128 -0.07 23.01 18.99
CA ALA A 128 -0.61 24.27 19.51
C ALA A 128 -1.87 24.76 18.77
N GLU A 129 -2.14 24.28 17.56
CA GLU A 129 -3.30 24.63 16.75
C GLU A 129 -4.50 23.69 16.98
N LEU A 130 -4.27 22.52 17.59
CA LEU A 130 -5.25 21.45 17.71
C LEU A 130 -5.86 21.34 19.10
N GLU A 131 -7.08 20.82 19.16
CA GLU A 131 -7.71 20.43 20.42
C GLU A 131 -6.93 19.30 21.09
N GLU A 132 -6.66 19.45 22.39
CA GLU A 132 -5.83 18.54 23.20
C GLU A 132 -6.29 17.08 23.17
N ASN A 133 -7.59 16.83 23.09
CA ASN A 133 -8.19 15.50 23.18
C ASN A 133 -8.36 14.80 21.82
N LEU A 134 -7.91 15.41 20.71
CA LEU A 134 -7.98 14.75 19.41
C LEU A 134 -7.07 13.52 19.37
N PRO A 135 -7.48 12.44 18.67
CA PRO A 135 -6.65 11.25 18.52
C PRO A 135 -5.31 11.56 17.83
N PHE A 136 -4.25 10.86 18.22
CA PHE A 136 -2.91 11.00 17.64
C PHE A 136 -2.89 10.81 16.12
N GLU A 137 -3.68 9.89 15.57
CA GLU A 137 -3.79 9.70 14.12
C GLU A 137 -4.28 10.97 13.39
N VAL A 138 -5.13 11.78 14.05
CA VAL A 138 -5.61 13.05 13.49
C VAL A 138 -4.48 14.07 13.47
N LEU A 139 -3.64 14.13 14.50
CA LEU A 139 -2.42 14.96 14.50
C LEU A 139 -1.50 14.59 13.34
N VAL A 140 -1.19 13.31 13.16
CA VAL A 140 -0.31 12.84 12.07
C VAL A 140 -0.92 13.19 10.71
N TYR A 141 -2.21 12.91 10.52
CA TYR A 141 -2.90 13.24 9.29
C TYR A 141 -2.86 14.75 9.00
N GLN A 142 -3.10 15.60 9.99
CA GLN A 142 -3.04 17.05 9.80
C GLN A 142 -1.62 17.57 9.54
N LEU A 143 -0.58 16.93 10.11
CA LEU A 143 0.80 17.22 9.74
C LEU A 143 1.03 16.93 8.26
N LEU A 144 0.64 15.74 7.78
CA LEU A 144 0.79 15.31 6.39
C LEU A 144 0.00 16.20 5.41
N GLN A 145 -1.17 16.71 5.81
CA GLN A 145 -1.97 17.63 5.00
C GLN A 145 -1.42 19.06 4.98
N SER A 146 -0.75 19.48 6.05
CA SER A 146 -0.28 20.87 6.19
C SER A 146 1.06 21.15 5.49
N THR A 147 1.71 20.13 4.92
CA THR A 147 3.02 20.28 4.28
C THR A 147 2.89 20.47 2.76
N ASP A 148 3.77 21.29 2.21
CA ASP A 148 3.88 21.51 0.76
C ASP A 148 4.47 20.30 0.04
N SER A 149 5.20 19.42 0.74
CA SER A 149 5.63 18.13 0.20
C SER A 149 6.13 17.19 1.30
N ILE A 150 5.98 15.89 1.06
CA ILE A 150 6.61 14.84 1.84
C ILE A 150 7.77 14.30 1.01
N VAL A 151 8.98 14.28 1.54
CA VAL A 151 10.13 13.71 0.80
C VAL A 151 10.20 12.22 1.06
N LYS A 152 10.12 11.42 0.00
CA LYS A 152 10.34 9.97 0.09
C LYS A 152 11.82 9.67 -0.02
N GLU A 153 12.36 8.93 0.94
CA GLU A 153 13.74 8.48 1.01
C GLU A 153 13.81 6.97 0.72
N ARG A 154 14.18 6.59 -0.50
CA ARG A 154 14.18 5.19 -0.98
C ARG A 154 15.44 4.41 -0.59
N ILE A 155 15.73 4.37 0.71
CA ILE A 155 17.01 3.88 1.23
C ILE A 155 16.92 2.54 1.96
N LEU A 156 15.71 2.09 2.33
CA LEU A 156 15.55 0.93 3.22
C LEU A 156 15.83 -0.39 2.49
N GLU A 157 16.87 -1.10 2.89
CA GLU A 157 17.24 -2.43 2.39
C GLU A 157 16.61 -3.52 3.26
N ILE A 158 15.29 -3.45 3.44
CA ILE A 158 14.49 -4.37 4.26
C ILE A 158 13.51 -5.16 3.38
N GLU A 159 13.26 -6.43 3.71
CA GLU A 159 12.15 -7.16 3.10
C GLU A 159 10.85 -6.71 3.76
N LYS A 160 9.90 -6.22 2.96
CA LYS A 160 8.56 -5.89 3.44
C LYS A 160 7.65 -7.08 3.14
N GLU A 161 7.33 -7.84 4.17
CA GLU A 161 6.30 -8.88 4.06
C GLU A 161 4.90 -8.26 3.91
N PRO A 162 3.97 -8.97 3.26
CA PRO A 162 2.58 -8.56 3.27
C PRO A 162 2.02 -8.54 4.70
N LYS A 163 1.04 -7.69 4.95
CA LYS A 163 0.48 -7.50 6.30
C LYS A 163 -0.50 -8.59 6.71
N VAL A 164 -1.07 -9.28 5.74
CA VAL A 164 -2.00 -10.39 5.92
C VAL A 164 -1.62 -11.45 4.89
N ASN A 165 -1.37 -12.68 5.34
CA ASN A 165 -0.93 -13.77 4.46
C ASN A 165 -1.93 -14.92 4.40
N SER A 166 -3.12 -14.79 4.99
CA SER A 166 -4.18 -15.81 4.91
C SER A 166 -5.58 -15.22 5.04
N SER A 167 -6.58 -15.99 4.65
CA SER A 167 -8.00 -15.64 4.85
C SER A 167 -8.39 -15.57 6.32
N ALA A 168 -7.78 -16.39 7.18
CA ALA A 168 -8.04 -16.41 8.61
C ALA A 168 -7.62 -15.10 9.31
N GLU A 169 -6.56 -14.47 8.82
CA GLU A 169 -6.10 -13.16 9.28
C GLU A 169 -6.87 -12.00 8.63
N LEU A 170 -7.45 -12.22 7.43
CA LEU A 170 -8.11 -11.18 6.66
C LEU A 170 -9.44 -10.78 7.28
N GLN A 171 -9.47 -9.60 7.90
CA GLN A 171 -10.70 -8.93 8.31
C GLN A 171 -11.17 -7.96 7.22
N LEU A 172 -11.78 -8.49 6.16
CA LEU A 172 -12.18 -7.70 4.97
C LEU A 172 -13.08 -6.52 5.32
N ASN A 173 -14.13 -6.76 6.13
CA ASN A 173 -15.05 -5.70 6.54
C ASN A 173 -14.35 -4.57 7.31
N GLN A 174 -13.39 -4.91 8.17
CA GLN A 174 -12.61 -3.92 8.91
C GLN A 174 -11.64 -3.16 7.99
N THR A 175 -11.03 -3.86 7.03
CA THR A 175 -10.17 -3.25 6.01
C THR A 175 -10.94 -2.23 5.17
N MET A 176 -12.17 -2.55 4.78
CA MET A 176 -13.03 -1.61 4.04
C MET A 176 -13.58 -0.49 4.92
N ALA A 177 -13.89 -0.75 6.19
CA ALA A 177 -14.25 0.31 7.15
C ALA A 177 -13.10 1.31 7.36
N LEU A 178 -11.86 0.81 7.43
CA LEU A 178 -10.65 1.63 7.50
C LEU A 178 -10.51 2.53 6.26
N PHE A 179 -10.73 1.98 5.06
CA PHE A 179 -10.78 2.76 3.83
C PHE A 179 -11.81 3.88 3.89
N VAL A 180 -13.06 3.56 4.25
CA VAL A 180 -14.15 4.53 4.32
C VAL A 180 -13.85 5.64 5.34
N ASN A 181 -13.31 5.29 6.51
CA ASN A 181 -12.93 6.25 7.54
C ASN A 181 -11.94 7.29 7.02
N TRP A 182 -10.83 6.84 6.40
CA TRP A 182 -9.81 7.74 5.89
C TRP A 182 -10.25 8.56 4.68
N VAL A 183 -11.09 8.00 3.81
CA VAL A 183 -11.71 8.75 2.71
C VAL A 183 -12.66 9.83 3.23
N SER A 184 -13.41 9.54 4.30
CA SER A 184 -14.26 10.54 4.95
C SER A 184 -13.43 11.69 5.50
N ARG A 185 -12.33 11.39 6.21
CA ARG A 185 -11.38 12.40 6.69
C ARG A 185 -10.78 13.19 5.53
N GLN A 186 -10.31 12.54 4.47
CA GLN A 186 -9.77 13.24 3.30
C GLN A 186 -10.76 14.28 2.73
N ARG A 187 -12.04 13.92 2.59
CA ARG A 187 -13.07 14.82 2.05
C ARG A 187 -13.43 15.97 2.99
N GLU A 188 -13.23 15.81 4.29
CA GLU A 188 -13.41 16.89 5.27
C GLU A 188 -12.33 17.98 5.10
N TYR A 189 -11.08 17.57 4.91
CA TYR A 189 -9.93 18.49 4.87
C TYR A 189 -9.50 18.93 3.46
N CYS A 190 -9.86 18.18 2.41
CA CYS A 190 -9.54 18.50 1.03
C CYS A 190 -10.82 18.66 0.20
N GLN A 191 -11.06 19.88 -0.28
CA GLN A 191 -12.24 20.21 -1.10
C GLN A 191 -12.01 19.97 -2.60
N ILE A 192 -10.80 19.60 -3.02
CA ILE A 192 -10.44 19.41 -4.43
C ILE A 192 -10.84 17.99 -4.86
N PRO A 193 -11.84 17.81 -5.74
CA PRO A 193 -12.37 16.49 -6.05
C PRO A 193 -11.36 15.54 -6.70
N LEU A 194 -10.45 16.07 -7.52
CA LEU A 194 -9.42 15.28 -8.20
C LEU A 194 -8.41 14.68 -7.21
N LEU A 195 -7.98 15.48 -6.23
CA LEU A 195 -7.08 15.06 -5.16
C LEU A 195 -7.72 13.97 -4.28
N ASN A 196 -9.01 14.13 -3.96
CA ASN A 196 -9.77 13.10 -3.23
C ASN A 196 -9.88 11.80 -4.04
N GLN A 197 -10.05 11.89 -5.35
CA GLN A 197 -10.08 10.70 -6.21
C GLN A 197 -8.73 9.98 -6.24
N GLU A 198 -7.62 10.72 -6.34
CA GLU A 198 -6.27 10.13 -6.27
C GLU A 198 -6.05 9.41 -4.94
N PHE A 199 -6.40 10.07 -3.82
CA PHE A 199 -6.34 9.49 -2.48
C PHE A 199 -7.16 8.18 -2.39
N GLU A 200 -8.42 8.20 -2.84
CA GLU A 200 -9.30 7.03 -2.82
C GLU A 200 -8.72 5.84 -3.60
N ILE A 201 -8.21 6.09 -4.82
CA ILE A 201 -7.63 5.05 -5.66
C ILE A 201 -6.36 4.48 -5.02
N ASN A 202 -5.45 5.35 -4.58
CA ASN A 202 -4.15 4.93 -4.07
C ASN A 202 -4.27 4.21 -2.71
N LEU A 203 -5.21 4.63 -1.85
CA LEU A 203 -5.43 4.00 -0.55
C LEU A 203 -6.00 2.60 -0.72
N LEU A 204 -7.04 2.46 -1.55
CA LEU A 204 -7.64 1.16 -1.80
C LEU A 204 -6.66 0.22 -2.51
N ASN A 205 -5.86 0.74 -3.45
CA ASN A 205 -4.78 -0.03 -4.07
C ASN A 205 -3.77 -0.54 -3.03
N TYR A 206 -3.35 0.30 -2.08
CA TYR A 206 -2.47 -0.11 -0.99
C TYR A 206 -3.09 -1.23 -0.13
N LEU A 207 -4.36 -1.10 0.28
CA LEU A 207 -5.05 -2.11 1.10
C LEU A 207 -5.21 -3.44 0.34
N ILE A 208 -5.51 -3.38 -0.96
CA ILE A 208 -5.51 -4.58 -1.81
C ILE A 208 -4.12 -5.20 -1.85
N ASN A 209 -3.07 -4.42 -2.09
CA ASN A 209 -1.73 -4.96 -2.30
C ASN A 209 -1.07 -5.50 -1.03
N THR A 210 -1.48 -5.02 0.14
CA THR A 210 -0.85 -5.39 1.42
C THR A 210 -1.68 -6.33 2.27
N ARG A 211 -3.01 -6.41 2.05
CA ARG A 211 -3.92 -7.20 2.88
C ARG A 211 -4.77 -8.17 2.07
N ILE A 212 -5.57 -7.68 1.12
CA ILE A 212 -6.62 -8.49 0.48
C ILE A 212 -6.04 -9.43 -0.60
N GLY A 213 -5.19 -8.89 -1.48
CA GLY A 213 -4.58 -9.62 -2.59
C GLY A 213 -3.65 -10.76 -2.14
N PRO A 214 -2.74 -10.52 -1.18
CA PRO A 214 -1.86 -11.57 -0.64
C PRO A 214 -2.62 -12.71 0.05
N ALA A 215 -3.65 -12.39 0.84
CA ALA A 215 -4.53 -13.41 1.43
C ALA A 215 -5.21 -14.25 0.34
N PHE A 216 -5.79 -13.60 -0.68
CA PHE A 216 -6.40 -14.29 -1.82
C PHE A 216 -5.40 -15.20 -2.56
N GLN A 217 -4.20 -14.69 -2.86
CA GLN A 217 -3.17 -15.46 -3.54
C GLN A 217 -2.78 -16.69 -2.74
N THR A 218 -2.59 -16.56 -1.43
CA THR A 218 -2.22 -17.67 -0.56
C THR A 218 -3.28 -18.76 -0.55
N GLU A 219 -4.57 -18.42 -0.46
CA GLU A 219 -5.65 -19.41 -0.51
C GLU A 219 -5.69 -20.14 -1.86
N VAL A 220 -5.46 -19.44 -2.97
CA VAL A 220 -5.38 -20.06 -4.30
C VAL A 220 -4.20 -21.02 -4.39
N GLU A 221 -3.03 -20.63 -3.91
CA GLU A 221 -1.81 -21.44 -3.93
C GLU A 221 -1.93 -22.70 -3.07
N GLN A 222 -2.59 -22.59 -1.92
CA GLN A 222 -2.87 -23.71 -1.01
C GLN A 222 -4.03 -24.61 -1.48
N GLY A 223 -4.75 -24.24 -2.54
CA GLY A 223 -5.90 -25.00 -3.04
C GLY A 223 -7.19 -24.80 -2.25
N ASN A 224 -7.25 -23.82 -1.35
CA ASN A 224 -8.43 -23.50 -0.56
C ASN A 224 -9.39 -22.59 -1.35
N TYR A 225 -10.00 -23.14 -2.39
CA TYR A 225 -10.84 -22.36 -3.30
C TYR A 225 -12.10 -21.79 -2.64
N SER A 226 -12.63 -22.44 -1.60
CA SER A 226 -13.78 -21.90 -0.87
C SER A 226 -13.47 -20.54 -0.24
N ALA A 227 -12.34 -20.44 0.49
CA ALA A 227 -11.91 -19.18 1.08
C ALA A 227 -11.58 -18.12 0.00
N ALA A 228 -10.92 -18.52 -1.09
CA ALA A 228 -10.65 -17.62 -2.21
C ALA A 228 -11.95 -17.05 -2.84
N ARG A 229 -13.01 -17.86 -2.96
CA ARG A 229 -14.34 -17.41 -3.42
C ARG A 229 -14.97 -16.42 -2.46
N GLU A 230 -14.90 -16.66 -1.16
CA GLU A 230 -15.44 -15.76 -0.15
C GLU A 230 -14.78 -14.39 -0.19
N ILE A 231 -13.44 -14.35 -0.32
CA ILE A 231 -12.69 -13.10 -0.50
C ILE A 231 -13.15 -12.38 -1.76
N LEU A 232 -13.24 -13.09 -2.90
CA LEU A 232 -13.62 -12.48 -4.17
C LEU A 232 -15.07 -11.95 -4.16
N ALA A 233 -16.00 -12.70 -3.56
CA ALA A 233 -17.39 -12.30 -3.42
C ALA A 233 -17.55 -11.10 -2.48
N GLY A 234 -16.87 -11.11 -1.33
CA GLY A 234 -16.85 -10.00 -0.40
C GLY A 234 -16.27 -8.74 -1.04
N LEU A 235 -15.14 -8.88 -1.74
CA LEU A 235 -14.54 -7.75 -2.45
C LEU A 235 -15.48 -7.21 -3.52
N LEU A 236 -16.14 -8.07 -4.31
CA LEU A 236 -17.12 -7.67 -5.33
C LEU A 236 -18.22 -6.79 -4.73
N GLN A 237 -18.81 -7.23 -3.62
CA GLN A 237 -19.87 -6.49 -2.93
C GLN A 237 -19.40 -5.11 -2.45
N GLU A 238 -18.15 -5.01 -2.00
CA GLU A 238 -17.59 -3.75 -1.51
C GLU A 238 -17.26 -2.78 -2.66
N ILE A 239 -16.61 -3.26 -3.73
CA ILE A 239 -16.27 -2.39 -4.87
C ILE A 239 -17.50 -1.92 -5.65
N GLN A 240 -18.61 -2.68 -5.61
CA GLN A 240 -19.90 -2.27 -6.20
C GLN A 240 -20.50 -1.01 -5.55
N LYS A 241 -20.13 -0.71 -4.31
CA LYS A 241 -20.61 0.48 -3.58
C LYS A 241 -19.81 1.74 -3.94
N LEU A 242 -18.68 1.59 -4.64
CA LEU A 242 -17.75 2.68 -4.93
C LEU A 242 -18.11 3.43 -6.22
N ARG A 243 -17.60 4.66 -6.33
CA ARG A 243 -17.74 5.45 -7.56
C ARG A 243 -17.01 4.76 -8.71
N LYS A 244 -17.63 4.77 -9.91
CA LYS A 244 -17.06 4.22 -11.14
C LYS A 244 -15.62 4.69 -11.40
N THR A 245 -15.32 5.96 -11.14
CA THR A 245 -13.99 6.54 -11.36
C THR A 245 -12.91 5.90 -10.48
N VAL A 246 -13.26 5.55 -9.24
CA VAL A 246 -12.37 4.82 -8.33
C VAL A 246 -12.12 3.42 -8.86
N VAL A 247 -13.18 2.66 -9.16
CA VAL A 247 -13.04 1.28 -9.68
C VAL A 247 -12.29 1.25 -11.02
N SER A 248 -12.52 2.20 -11.92
CA SER A 248 -11.79 2.29 -13.18
C SER A 248 -10.33 2.64 -13.00
N GLY A 249 -10.01 3.56 -12.08
CA GLY A 249 -8.63 3.92 -11.76
C GLY A 249 -7.89 2.75 -11.16
N LEU A 250 -8.56 2.05 -10.23
CA LEU A 250 -8.09 0.81 -9.66
C LEU A 250 -7.71 -0.21 -10.75
N VAL A 251 -8.64 -0.59 -11.65
CA VAL A 251 -8.37 -1.65 -12.65
C VAL A 251 -7.17 -1.32 -13.55
N SER A 252 -6.86 -0.04 -13.72
CA SER A 252 -5.71 0.41 -14.50
C SER A 252 -4.36 0.13 -13.81
N LEU A 253 -4.34 -0.05 -12.48
CA LEU A 253 -3.11 -0.21 -11.69
C LEU A 253 -2.54 -1.63 -11.68
N GLY A 254 -3.33 -2.67 -11.94
CA GLY A 254 -2.85 -4.05 -11.81
C GLY A 254 -3.38 -4.77 -10.58
N TYR A 255 -4.21 -5.80 -10.74
CA TYR A 255 -4.75 -6.56 -9.61
C TYR A 255 -4.42 -8.05 -9.58
N TYR A 256 -4.15 -8.52 -8.35
CA TYR A 256 -4.12 -9.93 -7.95
C TYR A 256 -5.32 -10.69 -8.50
N PHE A 257 -6.53 -10.15 -8.34
CA PHE A 257 -7.78 -10.78 -8.76
C PHE A 257 -7.95 -10.91 -10.27
N VAL A 258 -7.06 -10.32 -11.09
CA VAL A 258 -7.07 -10.45 -12.55
C VAL A 258 -5.93 -11.34 -13.03
N GLN A 259 -4.74 -11.21 -12.45
CA GLN A 259 -3.58 -12.01 -12.86
C GLN A 259 -3.61 -13.42 -12.28
N ILE A 260 -3.72 -13.54 -10.95
CA ILE A 260 -3.54 -14.82 -10.23
C ILE A 260 -4.51 -15.89 -10.74
N PRO A 261 -5.81 -15.62 -10.97
CA PRO A 261 -6.70 -16.66 -11.48
C PRO A 261 -6.37 -17.15 -12.89
N VAL A 262 -5.73 -16.32 -13.72
CA VAL A 262 -5.30 -16.71 -15.07
C VAL A 262 -4.01 -17.52 -15.01
N GLU A 263 -3.07 -17.10 -14.17
CA GLU A 263 -1.82 -17.80 -13.91
C GLU A 263 -2.05 -19.18 -13.27
N GLN A 264 -3.05 -19.29 -12.38
CA GLN A 264 -3.41 -20.53 -11.67
C GLN A 264 -4.62 -21.24 -12.31
N TYR A 265 -4.92 -20.99 -13.58
CA TYR A 265 -6.12 -21.52 -14.25
C TYR A 265 -6.23 -23.06 -14.15
N ASP A 266 -5.12 -23.79 -14.35
CA ASP A 266 -5.10 -25.25 -14.29
C ASP A 266 -5.53 -25.83 -12.93
N LYS A 267 -5.36 -25.04 -11.87
CA LYS A 267 -5.80 -25.38 -10.51
C LYS A 267 -7.28 -25.00 -10.30
N LEU A 268 -7.66 -23.80 -10.73
CA LEU A 268 -8.95 -23.17 -10.40
C LEU A 268 -10.13 -23.61 -11.30
N HIS A 269 -9.89 -23.96 -12.56
CA HIS A 269 -10.98 -24.30 -13.51
C HIS A 269 -11.81 -25.52 -13.10
N LYS A 270 -11.30 -26.31 -12.15
CA LYS A 270 -11.98 -27.48 -11.59
C LYS A 270 -13.09 -27.11 -10.61
N ASP A 271 -13.15 -25.86 -10.15
CA ASP A 271 -14.23 -25.32 -9.32
C ASP A 271 -15.15 -24.41 -10.17
N PRO A 272 -16.32 -24.94 -10.62
CA PRO A 272 -17.23 -24.17 -11.49
C PRO A 272 -17.83 -22.95 -10.81
N GLU A 273 -18.01 -22.97 -9.48
CA GLU A 273 -18.57 -21.84 -8.75
C GLU A 273 -17.56 -20.70 -8.65
N PHE A 274 -16.27 -21.04 -8.45
CA PHE A 274 -15.19 -20.06 -8.52
C PHE A 274 -15.15 -19.41 -9.91
N MET A 275 -15.17 -20.21 -10.98
CA MET A 275 -15.08 -19.66 -12.33
C MET A 275 -16.28 -18.78 -12.69
N LYS A 276 -17.48 -19.17 -12.26
CA LYS A 276 -18.69 -18.35 -12.40
C LYS A 276 -18.54 -17.00 -11.70
N LEU A 277 -18.15 -17.01 -10.43
CA LEU A 277 -17.93 -15.78 -9.65
C LEU A 277 -16.82 -14.92 -10.25
N TYR A 278 -15.75 -15.54 -10.76
CA TYR A 278 -14.65 -14.82 -11.38
C TYR A 278 -15.07 -14.11 -12.69
N LEU A 279 -15.90 -14.75 -13.52
CA LEU A 279 -16.46 -14.11 -14.70
C LEU A 279 -17.47 -12.99 -14.34
N GLU A 280 -18.26 -13.17 -13.27
CA GLU A 280 -19.13 -12.12 -12.74
C GLU A 280 -18.33 -10.90 -12.27
N PHE A 281 -17.29 -11.15 -11.47
CA PHE A 281 -16.34 -10.13 -11.02
C PHE A 281 -15.71 -9.38 -12.20
N GLY A 282 -15.20 -10.11 -13.19
CA GLY A 282 -14.64 -9.53 -14.42
C GLY A 282 -15.67 -8.71 -15.21
N THR A 283 -16.92 -9.18 -15.28
CA THR A 283 -18.04 -8.45 -15.93
C THR A 283 -18.27 -7.11 -15.25
N PHE A 284 -18.32 -7.10 -13.92
CA PHE A 284 -18.44 -5.87 -13.16
C PHE A 284 -17.25 -4.94 -13.43
N LEU A 285 -16.01 -5.40 -13.28
CA LEU A 285 -14.82 -4.57 -13.49
C LEU A 285 -14.81 -3.91 -14.87
N PHE A 286 -15.09 -4.66 -15.94
CA PHE A 286 -15.07 -4.12 -17.29
C PHE A 286 -16.25 -3.21 -17.61
N SER A 287 -17.38 -3.36 -16.92
CA SER A 287 -18.48 -2.37 -17.01
C SER A 287 -18.09 -1.00 -16.45
N GLN A 288 -17.10 -0.95 -15.55
CA GLN A 288 -16.61 0.28 -14.94
C GLN A 288 -15.52 0.97 -15.77
N MET A 289 -14.85 0.29 -16.71
CA MET A 289 -13.78 0.89 -17.51
C MET A 289 -14.33 1.82 -18.60
N HIS A 290 -13.65 2.95 -18.82
CA HIS A 290 -13.78 3.71 -20.06
C HIS A 290 -12.79 3.16 -21.10
N PHE A 291 -13.27 2.84 -22.30
CA PHE A 291 -12.56 2.03 -23.31
C PHE A 291 -11.38 2.74 -24.01
N ASN A 292 -10.60 3.57 -23.31
CA ASN A 292 -9.52 4.36 -23.92
C ASN A 292 -8.21 4.42 -23.12
N SER A 293 -8.01 3.64 -22.06
CA SER A 293 -6.74 3.66 -21.31
C SER A 293 -5.65 2.85 -22.01
N ARG A 294 -4.92 3.54 -22.90
CA ARG A 294 -3.54 3.23 -23.25
C ARG A 294 -2.68 3.34 -21.99
N SER A 295 -2.25 2.22 -21.42
CA SER A 295 -0.93 1.95 -20.80
C SER A 295 -1.07 0.92 -19.68
N TYR A 296 -0.97 -0.36 -20.02
CA TYR A 296 -0.79 -1.44 -19.04
C TYR A 296 0.70 -1.75 -18.96
N TYR A 297 1.39 -1.26 -17.91
CA TYR A 297 2.86 -1.28 -17.80
C TYR A 297 3.47 -2.62 -17.34
N LEU A 298 2.70 -3.70 -17.25
CA LEU A 298 3.21 -5.04 -16.94
C LEU A 298 2.76 -6.02 -18.02
N ARG A 299 3.71 -6.66 -18.72
CA ARG A 299 3.46 -7.54 -19.87
C ARG A 299 2.47 -8.66 -19.54
N PHE A 300 2.66 -9.33 -18.40
CA PHE A 300 1.81 -10.44 -17.95
C PHE A 300 0.44 -9.98 -17.47
N TYR A 301 0.37 -8.88 -16.69
CA TYR A 301 -0.91 -8.27 -16.32
C TYR A 301 -1.74 -7.93 -17.56
N ARG A 302 -1.13 -7.28 -18.57
CA ARG A 302 -1.81 -6.96 -19.83
C ARG A 302 -2.38 -8.20 -20.52
N GLN A 303 -1.66 -9.33 -20.50
CA GLN A 303 -2.13 -10.58 -21.09
C GLN A 303 -3.32 -11.15 -20.31
N ALA A 304 -3.21 -11.21 -18.98
CA ALA A 304 -4.28 -11.67 -18.10
C ALA A 304 -5.55 -10.80 -18.20
N THR A 305 -5.43 -9.48 -18.16
CA THR A 305 -6.55 -8.53 -18.33
C THR A 305 -7.23 -8.71 -19.69
N ASN A 306 -6.46 -8.85 -20.77
CA ASN A 306 -7.02 -9.09 -22.11
C ASN A 306 -7.73 -10.44 -22.21
N ALA A 307 -7.18 -11.47 -21.57
CA ALA A 307 -7.81 -12.79 -21.52
C ALA A 307 -9.14 -12.72 -20.77
N LEU A 308 -9.16 -12.12 -19.58
CA LEU A 308 -10.40 -11.93 -18.79
C LEU A 308 -11.43 -11.12 -19.56
N TYR A 309 -11.02 -10.06 -20.23
CA TYR A 309 -11.93 -9.24 -21.06
C TYR A 309 -12.59 -10.06 -22.17
N LYS A 310 -11.81 -10.85 -22.90
CA LYS A 310 -12.34 -11.74 -23.94
C LYS A 310 -13.24 -12.83 -23.34
N ALA A 311 -12.86 -13.37 -22.19
CA ALA A 311 -13.61 -14.43 -21.50
C ALA A 311 -15.00 -13.94 -21.08
N VAL A 312 -15.06 -12.77 -20.45
CA VAL A 312 -16.31 -12.10 -20.06
C VAL A 312 -17.19 -11.83 -21.27
N ARG A 313 -16.64 -11.25 -22.36
CA ARG A 313 -17.42 -10.97 -23.58
C ARG A 313 -17.97 -12.22 -24.26
N ALA A 314 -17.19 -13.30 -24.26
CA ALA A 314 -17.61 -14.57 -24.83
C ALA A 314 -18.46 -15.41 -23.85
N ASN A 315 -18.63 -14.94 -22.61
CA ASN A 315 -19.13 -15.72 -21.48
C ASN A 315 -18.52 -17.14 -21.43
N SER A 316 -17.20 -17.22 -21.59
CA SER A 316 -16.47 -18.47 -21.77
C SER A 316 -15.06 -18.39 -21.20
N GLU A 317 -14.62 -19.42 -20.50
CA GLU A 317 -13.28 -19.51 -19.92
C GLU A 317 -12.17 -19.78 -20.93
N LYS A 318 -12.51 -20.15 -22.18
CA LYS A 318 -11.52 -20.52 -23.23
C LYS A 318 -10.38 -19.50 -23.39
N PRO A 319 -10.62 -18.17 -23.36
CA PRO A 319 -9.54 -17.19 -23.46
C PRO A 319 -8.60 -17.20 -22.25
N LEU A 320 -9.10 -17.54 -21.06
CA LEU A 320 -8.28 -17.68 -19.84
C LEU A 320 -7.35 -18.87 -19.98
N ARG A 321 -7.90 -20.04 -20.33
CA ARG A 321 -7.13 -21.26 -20.56
C ARG A 321 -6.02 -21.05 -21.58
N LYS A 322 -6.35 -20.47 -22.74
CA LYS A 322 -5.35 -20.19 -23.79
C LYS A 322 -4.25 -19.23 -23.31
N CYS A 323 -4.60 -18.26 -22.46
CA CYS A 323 -3.61 -17.34 -21.89
C CYS A 323 -2.67 -18.08 -20.93
N ASN A 324 -3.23 -18.93 -20.06
CA ASN A 324 -2.46 -19.79 -19.17
C ASN A 324 -1.49 -20.69 -19.96
N GLU A 325 -1.99 -21.45 -20.93
CA GLU A 325 -1.21 -22.34 -21.80
C GLU A 325 -0.03 -21.60 -22.46
N LEU A 326 -0.26 -20.40 -23.01
CA LEU A 326 0.75 -19.66 -23.76
C LEU A 326 1.83 -18.96 -22.92
N TYR A 327 1.51 -18.58 -21.67
CA TYR A 327 2.35 -17.64 -20.92
C TYR A 327 2.71 -18.08 -19.50
N PHE A 328 1.96 -19.01 -18.91
CA PHE A 328 2.06 -19.36 -17.49
C PHE A 328 2.27 -20.85 -17.24
N SER A 329 1.74 -21.75 -18.08
CA SER A 329 1.82 -23.21 -17.90
C SER A 329 3.24 -23.83 -18.02
N HIS A 330 4.23 -23.01 -18.36
CA HIS A 330 5.64 -23.41 -18.56
C HIS A 330 6.60 -22.71 -17.58
N GLN A 331 6.05 -22.03 -16.57
CA GLN A 331 6.78 -21.48 -15.42
C GLN A 331 6.56 -22.43 -14.24
#